data_AF-A0A9W6VU53-F1
#
_entry.id   AF-A0A9W6VU53-F1
#
_cell.length_a   1.000
_cell.length_b   1.000
_cell.length_c   1.000
_cell.angle_alpha   90.00
_cell.angle_beta   90.00
_cell.angle_gamma   90.00
#
_symmetry.space_group_name_H-M   'P 1'
#
loop_
_entity.id
_entity.type
_entity.pdbx_description
1 polymer ?
#
loop_
_entity_poly.entity_id
_entity_poly.type
_entity_poly.pdbx_seq_one_letter_code
_entity_poly.pdbx_strand_id
1 'polypeptide(L)'
;MNKLSAEPVDGQGDAMTEGRIWFPGNPWPDGHRVAEFQWKGRLSPEDGAGFGFSLKSAPYDEDDRAELDGEEDHPFGGGRATWRNYGWTTIDAMQGFVAGTPDEPLDFGRLSEREFHVDPLDQVAEYEDHDDYAFHVYLLGHDSVADHRIRFPVRQAPFRFDIAWNGRVALTYIGETEFEYEFRARVSAADFTGFELPRDLNDDDAQALLARCVRDADAFRLDDRGSVRRFVPAT
;
A
#
# COMPACT_ATOMS: atom_id res chain seq x y z
N MET A 1 -59.00 -2.10 -2.12
CA MET A 1 -57.70 -2.80 -2.16
C MET A 1 -56.65 -1.81 -2.63
N ASN A 2 -56.01 -1.13 -1.67
CA ASN A 2 -54.91 -0.20 -1.94
C ASN A 2 -53.64 -1.02 -2.22
N LYS A 3 -53.05 -0.87 -3.41
CA LYS A 3 -51.64 -1.21 -3.61
C LYS A 3 -50.83 0.05 -3.34
N LEU A 4 -50.12 0.05 -2.22
CA LEU A 4 -49.04 0.98 -1.96
C LEU A 4 -47.90 0.67 -2.93
N SER A 5 -47.54 1.65 -3.76
CA SER A 5 -46.26 1.70 -4.44
C SER A 5 -45.18 2.00 -3.40
N ALA A 6 -44.21 1.12 -3.27
CA ALA A 6 -42.98 1.39 -2.54
C ALA A 6 -41.84 1.53 -3.57
N GLU A 7 -41.34 2.74 -3.73
CA GLU A 7 -39.91 2.99 -3.92
C GLU A 7 -39.36 3.44 -2.55
N PRO A 8 -38.05 3.42 -2.23
CA PRO A 8 -36.84 3.25 -3.06
C PRO A 8 -35.88 2.18 -2.44
N VAL A 9 -34.60 2.06 -2.77
CA VAL A 9 -33.48 2.83 -2.17
C VAL A 9 -32.29 2.77 -3.12
N ASP A 10 -31.76 3.95 -3.46
CA ASP A 10 -30.46 4.15 -4.09
C ASP A 10 -29.39 3.29 -3.42
N GLY A 11 -28.76 2.42 -4.20
CA GLY A 11 -27.53 1.77 -3.81
C GLY A 11 -26.47 2.85 -3.61
N GLN A 12 -26.15 3.13 -2.35
CA GLN A 12 -24.90 3.76 -1.96
C GLN A 12 -23.78 2.89 -2.55
N GLY A 13 -23.21 3.33 -3.68
CA GLY A 13 -22.01 2.71 -4.20
C GLY A 13 -20.93 2.88 -3.14
N ASP A 14 -20.53 1.78 -2.51
CA ASP A 14 -19.22 1.70 -1.87
C ASP A 14 -18.24 2.22 -2.91
N ALA A 15 -17.58 3.34 -2.63
CA ALA A 15 -16.54 3.86 -3.48
C ALA A 15 -15.44 2.80 -3.50
N MET A 16 -15.44 1.94 -4.51
CA MET A 16 -14.44 0.89 -4.65
C MET A 16 -13.10 1.58 -4.89
N THR A 17 -12.10 1.22 -4.09
CA THR A 17 -10.72 1.60 -4.34
C THR A 17 -10.33 1.13 -5.75
N GLU A 18 -10.00 2.06 -6.63
CA GLU A 18 -9.59 1.78 -8.01
C GLU A 18 -8.09 2.04 -8.17
N GLY A 19 -7.41 1.26 -9.02
CA GLY A 19 -5.99 1.50 -9.24
C GLY A 19 -5.37 0.58 -10.27
N ARG A 20 -4.13 0.90 -10.63
CA ARG A 20 -3.27 0.07 -11.50
C ARG A 20 -1.83 0.09 -11.00
N ILE A 21 -1.12 -1.01 -11.28
CA ILE A 21 0.31 -1.16 -11.09
C ILE A 21 0.97 -1.49 -12.43
N TRP A 22 2.09 -0.86 -12.73
CA TRP A 22 2.86 -0.99 -13.95
C TRP A 22 4.28 -1.47 -13.62
N PHE A 23 4.79 -2.35 -14.47
CA PHE A 23 6.18 -2.79 -14.47
C PHE A 23 6.76 -2.47 -15.85
N PRO A 24 7.38 -1.30 -16.06
CA PRO A 24 7.89 -0.89 -17.36
C PRO A 24 8.81 -1.95 -17.97
N GLY A 25 8.53 -2.34 -19.21
CA GLY A 25 9.28 -3.40 -19.89
C GLY A 25 8.73 -4.81 -19.68
N ASN A 26 7.62 -4.97 -18.93
CA ASN A 26 6.89 -6.24 -18.88
C ASN A 26 5.97 -6.42 -20.12
N PRO A 27 5.27 -7.57 -20.25
CA PRO A 27 4.41 -7.83 -21.40
C PRO A 27 3.13 -6.98 -21.50
N TRP A 28 2.72 -6.28 -20.44
CA TRP A 28 1.48 -5.51 -20.36
C TRP A 28 1.77 -4.02 -20.12
N PRO A 29 1.95 -3.22 -21.18
CA PRO A 29 2.34 -1.81 -21.06
C PRO A 29 1.29 -0.95 -20.34
N ASP A 30 0.01 -1.35 -20.39
CA ASP A 30 -1.10 -0.67 -19.70
C ASP A 30 -1.21 -1.05 -18.22
N GLY A 31 -0.31 -1.91 -17.73
CA GLY A 31 -0.25 -2.36 -16.34
C GLY A 31 -1.37 -3.32 -15.98
N HIS A 32 -1.49 -3.57 -14.69
CA HIS A 32 -2.41 -4.52 -14.08
C HIS A 32 -3.32 -3.80 -13.13
N ARG A 33 -4.62 -4.11 -13.14
CA ARG A 33 -5.57 -3.55 -12.18
C ARG A 33 -5.16 -3.90 -10.76
N VAL A 34 -5.34 -2.98 -9.82
CA VAL A 34 -5.23 -3.27 -8.39
C VAL A 34 -6.53 -3.96 -7.97
N ALA A 35 -6.43 -5.20 -7.51
CA ALA A 35 -7.57 -5.99 -7.06
C ALA A 35 -7.89 -5.70 -5.59
N GLU A 36 -6.86 -5.54 -4.76
CA GLU A 36 -7.01 -5.25 -3.34
C GLU A 36 -5.94 -4.23 -2.94
N PHE A 37 -6.34 -3.25 -2.12
CA PHE A 37 -5.41 -2.31 -1.51
C PHE A 37 -5.83 -1.99 -0.08
N GLN A 38 -4.88 -2.05 0.84
CA GLN A 38 -5.07 -1.67 2.24
C GLN A 38 -4.04 -0.64 2.64
N TRP A 39 -4.50 0.44 3.27
CA TRP A 39 -3.66 1.40 3.96
C TRP A 39 -3.97 1.36 5.45
N LYS A 40 -2.98 0.92 6.22
CA LYS A 40 -3.04 0.82 7.68
C LYS A 40 -1.87 1.56 8.28
N GLY A 41 -1.94 1.81 9.58
CA GLY A 41 -0.84 2.36 10.35
C GLY A 41 -0.51 1.49 11.56
N ARG A 42 0.63 1.77 12.16
CA ARG A 42 1.05 1.22 13.45
C ARG A 42 1.55 2.35 14.32
N LEU A 43 1.27 2.29 15.61
CA LEU A 43 1.98 3.11 16.60
C LEU A 43 3.10 2.29 17.24
N SER A 44 4.28 2.89 17.34
CA SER A 44 5.47 2.36 18.00
C SER A 44 5.95 3.40 19.01
N PRO A 45 6.20 3.02 20.28
CA PRO A 45 6.86 3.92 21.23
C PRO A 45 8.27 4.32 20.79
N GLU A 46 8.92 3.48 19.98
CA GLU A 46 10.27 3.69 19.45
C GLU A 46 10.24 4.61 18.21
N ASP A 47 9.37 4.30 17.24
CA ASP A 47 9.42 4.95 15.91
C ASP A 47 8.35 6.03 15.71
N GLY A 48 7.30 6.05 16.54
CA GLY A 48 6.14 6.92 16.37
C GLY A 48 5.02 6.31 15.53
N ALA A 49 4.42 7.10 14.64
CA ALA A 49 3.32 6.69 13.78
C ALA A 49 3.85 6.23 12.42
N GLY A 50 3.71 4.95 12.11
CA GLY A 50 4.07 4.35 10.83
C GLY A 50 2.86 4.08 9.94
N PHE A 51 3.08 4.08 8.63
CA PHE A 51 2.15 3.59 7.61
C PHE A 51 2.62 2.28 7.01
N GLY A 52 1.66 1.43 6.64
CA GLY A 52 1.90 0.22 5.87
C GLY A 52 0.85 0.09 4.76
N PHE A 53 1.30 -0.37 3.60
CA PHE A 53 0.45 -0.70 2.47
C PHE A 53 0.45 -2.21 2.23
N SER A 54 -0.67 -2.74 1.77
CA SER A 54 -0.76 -4.06 1.15
C SER A 54 -1.47 -3.87 -0.18
N LEU A 55 -0.80 -4.23 -1.27
CA LEU A 55 -1.30 -4.12 -2.63
C LEU A 55 -1.29 -5.51 -3.24
N LYS A 56 -2.39 -5.87 -3.91
CA LYS A 56 -2.46 -7.06 -4.76
C LYS A 56 -3.03 -6.69 -6.12
N SER A 57 -2.35 -7.11 -7.18
CA SER A 57 -2.89 -6.94 -8.54
C SER A 57 -3.97 -7.97 -8.85
N ALA A 58 -4.77 -7.68 -9.86
CA ALA A 58 -5.50 -8.69 -10.60
C ALA A 58 -4.53 -9.68 -11.27
N PRO A 59 -5.03 -10.84 -11.74
CA PRO A 59 -4.24 -11.72 -12.58
C PRO A 59 -3.63 -10.97 -13.76
N TYR A 60 -2.38 -11.26 -14.11
CA TYR A 60 -1.67 -10.51 -15.16
C TYR A 60 -2.34 -10.61 -16.54
N ASP A 61 -3.08 -11.69 -16.79
CA ASP A 61 -3.81 -11.94 -18.04
C ASP A 61 -5.27 -11.48 -18.00
N GLU A 62 -5.70 -10.74 -16.97
CA GLU A 62 -7.09 -10.26 -16.86
C GLU A 62 -7.54 -9.46 -18.09
N ASP A 63 -6.66 -8.63 -18.63
CA ASP A 63 -6.93 -7.77 -19.79
C ASP A 63 -6.61 -8.44 -21.15
N ASP A 64 -6.17 -9.70 -21.15
CA ASP A 64 -5.80 -10.39 -22.38
C ASP A 64 -7.03 -10.66 -23.25
N ARG A 65 -6.93 -10.22 -24.52
CA ARG A 65 -7.87 -10.67 -25.56
C ARG A 65 -7.52 -12.11 -25.92
N ALA A 66 -8.53 -12.91 -26.25
CA ALA A 66 -8.45 -14.37 -26.43
C ALA A 66 -7.44 -14.91 -27.47
N GLU A 67 -6.62 -14.07 -28.13
CA GLU A 67 -5.69 -14.47 -29.19
C GLU A 67 -4.38 -13.67 -29.19
N LEU A 68 -3.69 -13.55 -28.05
CA LEU A 68 -2.32 -12.98 -27.99
C LEU A 68 -1.35 -14.00 -27.43
N ASP A 69 -1.12 -15.07 -28.20
CA ASP A 69 -0.04 -16.02 -27.95
C ASP A 69 1.13 -15.66 -28.87
N GLY A 70 2.04 -14.83 -28.34
CA GLY A 70 3.38 -14.62 -28.87
C GLY A 70 4.38 -14.72 -27.73
N GLU A 71 5.38 -15.58 -27.87
CA GLU A 71 6.57 -15.59 -27.01
C GLU A 71 7.50 -14.46 -27.46
N GLU A 72 7.17 -13.23 -27.07
CA GLU A 72 8.13 -12.14 -27.12
C GLU A 72 8.94 -12.12 -25.82
N ASP A 73 10.27 -12.05 -25.96
CA ASP A 73 11.17 -11.86 -24.84
C ASP A 73 11.10 -10.40 -24.41
N HIS A 74 10.71 -10.16 -23.17
CA HIS A 74 10.46 -8.83 -22.64
C HIS A 74 11.60 -8.42 -21.70
N PRO A 75 12.04 -7.14 -21.73
CA PRO A 75 13.15 -6.67 -20.90
C PRO A 75 12.98 -6.96 -19.41
N PHE A 76 11.74 -7.04 -18.91
CA PHE A 76 11.44 -7.36 -17.52
C PHE A 76 11.06 -8.84 -17.37
N GLY A 77 12.05 -9.67 -16.99
CA GLY A 77 11.80 -10.99 -16.43
C GLY A 77 11.09 -11.99 -17.34
N GLY A 78 11.21 -11.84 -18.66
CA GLY A 78 10.72 -12.80 -19.65
C GLY A 78 9.27 -12.62 -20.13
N GLY A 79 8.79 -13.59 -20.92
CA GLY A 79 7.55 -13.51 -21.68
C GLY A 79 6.24 -13.67 -20.90
N ARG A 80 5.10 -13.47 -21.57
CA ARG A 80 3.74 -13.62 -21.00
C ARG A 80 3.53 -14.94 -20.25
N ALA A 81 4.03 -16.05 -20.78
CA ALA A 81 3.91 -17.36 -20.18
C ALA A 81 4.55 -17.44 -18.78
N THR A 82 5.72 -16.82 -18.60
CA THR A 82 6.42 -16.75 -17.31
C THR A 82 5.57 -16.00 -16.29
N TRP A 83 5.11 -14.80 -16.64
CA TRP A 83 4.29 -13.98 -15.76
C TRP A 83 2.97 -14.68 -15.39
N ARG A 84 2.25 -15.23 -16.37
CA ARG A 84 0.99 -15.99 -16.14
C ARG A 84 1.18 -17.13 -15.14
N ASN A 85 2.35 -17.78 -15.12
CA ASN A 85 2.65 -18.85 -14.17
C ASN A 85 2.73 -18.35 -12.70
N TYR A 86 3.15 -17.11 -12.47
CA TYR A 86 3.13 -16.47 -11.14
C TYR A 86 1.76 -15.88 -10.79
N GLY A 87 0.97 -15.53 -11.80
CA GLY A 87 -0.45 -15.19 -11.66
C GLY A 87 -0.70 -13.72 -11.34
N TRP A 88 -0.18 -13.20 -10.23
CA TRP A 88 -0.39 -11.81 -9.79
C TRP A 88 0.80 -11.31 -8.97
N THR A 89 0.83 -10.00 -8.71
CA THR A 89 1.81 -9.40 -7.80
C THR A 89 1.19 -9.05 -6.46
N THR A 90 1.98 -9.16 -5.39
CA THR A 90 1.71 -8.48 -4.12
C THR A 90 2.88 -7.60 -3.72
N ILE A 91 2.60 -6.45 -3.10
CA ILE A 91 3.59 -5.65 -2.38
C ILE A 91 3.01 -5.34 -1.00
N ASP A 92 3.64 -5.87 0.04
CA ASP A 92 3.12 -5.90 1.40
C ASP A 92 4.11 -5.27 2.37
N ALA A 93 3.62 -4.39 3.23
CA ALA A 93 4.42 -3.80 4.29
C ALA A 93 4.85 -4.89 5.28
N MET A 94 6.17 -5.01 5.45
CA MET A 94 6.79 -5.80 6.52
C MET A 94 6.95 -4.92 7.75
N GLN A 95 7.82 -3.91 7.67
CA GLN A 95 7.95 -2.85 8.68
C GLN A 95 7.06 -1.64 8.38
N GLY A 96 6.79 -1.37 7.10
CA GLY A 96 6.19 -0.11 6.66
C GLY A 96 7.16 1.06 6.78
N PHE A 97 6.67 2.28 6.92
CA PHE A 97 7.50 3.49 6.97
C PHE A 97 6.98 4.52 7.96
N VAL A 98 7.88 5.26 8.59
CA VAL A 98 7.53 6.29 9.58
C VAL A 98 6.87 7.48 8.88
N ALA A 99 5.65 7.80 9.31
CA ALA A 99 4.83 8.89 8.80
C ALA A 99 4.79 10.10 9.76
N GLY A 100 5.02 9.90 11.05
CA GLY A 100 5.10 10.97 12.04
C GLY A 100 5.81 10.55 13.31
N THR A 101 6.55 11.49 13.89
CA THR A 101 7.28 11.32 15.16
C THR A 101 6.86 12.40 16.15
N PRO A 102 7.27 12.36 17.42
CA PRO A 102 7.00 13.46 18.35
C PRO A 102 7.59 14.80 17.92
N ASP A 103 8.71 14.78 17.19
CA ASP A 103 9.38 16.00 16.71
C ASP A 103 8.78 16.51 15.39
N GLU A 104 8.30 15.60 14.53
CA GLU A 104 7.56 15.91 13.30
C GLU A 104 6.25 15.12 13.27
N PRO A 105 5.19 15.58 13.98
CA PRO A 105 3.94 14.85 14.05
C PRO A 105 3.23 14.78 12.69
N LEU A 106 2.64 13.62 12.40
CA LEU A 106 1.84 13.39 11.21
C LEU A 106 0.65 14.35 11.16
N ASP A 107 0.56 15.08 10.07
CA ASP A 107 -0.52 16.02 9.75
C ASP A 107 -1.23 15.52 8.49
N PHE A 108 -2.41 14.91 8.65
CA PHE A 108 -3.18 14.43 7.49
C PHE A 108 -3.64 15.60 6.62
N GLY A 109 -3.81 16.78 7.21
CA GLY A 109 -4.12 18.03 6.49
C GLY A 109 -3.05 18.45 5.49
N ARG A 110 -1.79 18.09 5.74
CA ARG A 110 -0.64 18.44 4.90
C ARG A 110 0.01 17.25 4.21
N LEU A 111 -0.61 16.08 4.26
CA LEU A 111 -0.04 14.86 3.69
C LEU A 111 0.20 14.96 2.17
N SER A 112 -0.65 15.71 1.45
CA SER A 112 -0.48 15.96 0.01
C SER A 112 0.72 16.83 -0.36
N GLU A 113 1.35 17.48 0.61
CA GLU A 113 2.58 18.27 0.42
C GLU A 113 3.85 17.43 0.62
N ARG A 114 3.72 16.18 1.07
CA ARG A 114 4.84 15.31 1.46
C ARG A 114 5.12 14.25 0.40
N GLU A 115 6.40 13.91 0.28
CA GLU A 115 6.89 12.69 -0.35
C GLU A 115 7.66 11.90 0.72
N PHE A 116 7.37 10.60 0.81
CA PHE A 116 8.16 9.67 1.61
C PHE A 116 9.12 8.94 0.68
N HIS A 117 10.42 9.01 0.99
CA HIS A 117 11.45 8.20 0.38
C HIS A 117 11.81 7.09 1.37
N VAL A 118 11.52 5.85 1.03
CA VAL A 118 11.64 4.69 1.91
C VAL A 118 12.60 3.69 1.27
N ASP A 119 13.45 3.08 2.07
CA ASP A 119 14.49 2.13 1.66
C ASP A 119 15.33 2.65 0.48
N PRO A 120 15.96 3.84 0.59
CA PRO A 120 16.80 4.35 -0.48
C PRO A 120 17.97 3.38 -0.74
N LEU A 121 18.38 3.25 -2.00
CA LEU A 121 19.32 2.19 -2.42
C LEU A 121 20.68 2.22 -1.71
N ASP A 122 21.14 3.40 -1.29
CA ASP A 122 22.38 3.55 -0.53
C ASP A 122 22.29 3.00 0.89
N GLN A 123 21.09 2.94 1.49
CA GLN A 123 20.85 2.36 2.81
C GLN A 123 20.55 0.86 2.73
N VAL A 124 19.83 0.42 1.70
CA VAL A 124 19.49 -0.99 1.50
C VAL A 124 20.73 -1.87 1.34
N ALA A 125 21.83 -1.31 0.81
CA ALA A 125 23.11 -2.00 0.74
C ALA A 125 23.71 -2.37 2.12
N GLU A 126 23.21 -1.77 3.20
CA GLU A 126 23.64 -2.02 4.58
C GLU A 126 22.75 -3.04 5.30
N TYR A 127 21.61 -3.45 4.73
CA TYR A 127 20.70 -4.38 5.37
C TYR A 127 21.30 -5.79 5.41
N GLU A 128 21.17 -6.44 6.58
CA GLU A 128 21.69 -7.80 6.79
C GLU A 128 20.65 -8.85 6.38
N ASP A 129 19.35 -8.53 6.51
CA ASP A 129 18.25 -9.43 6.21
C ASP A 129 17.16 -8.74 5.35
N HIS A 130 16.43 -9.53 4.57
CA HIS A 130 15.24 -9.09 3.84
C HIS A 130 14.12 -8.63 4.80
N ASP A 131 14.13 -9.08 6.06
CA ASP A 131 13.17 -8.64 7.09
C ASP A 131 13.36 -7.17 7.53
N ASP A 132 14.49 -6.55 7.16
CA ASP A 132 14.78 -5.14 7.45
C ASP A 132 14.07 -4.18 6.49
N TYR A 133 13.56 -4.67 5.37
CA TYR A 133 12.88 -3.87 4.36
C TYR A 133 11.52 -3.38 4.85
N ALA A 134 11.12 -2.19 4.42
CA ALA A 134 9.78 -1.66 4.65
C ALA A 134 8.71 -2.52 3.99
N PHE A 135 9.01 -3.08 2.81
CA PHE A 135 8.08 -3.85 1.98
C PHE A 135 8.70 -5.13 1.42
N HIS A 136 7.88 -6.17 1.29
CA HIS A 136 8.18 -7.38 0.52
C HIS A 136 7.35 -7.42 -0.75
N VAL A 137 7.88 -8.07 -1.79
CA VAL A 137 7.18 -8.25 -3.07
C VAL A 137 7.10 -9.73 -3.44
N TYR A 138 5.94 -10.13 -3.95
CA TYR A 138 5.81 -11.30 -4.80
C TYR A 138 5.53 -10.81 -6.22
N LEU A 139 6.41 -11.06 -7.18
CA LEU A 139 6.25 -10.59 -8.57
C LEU A 139 6.46 -11.72 -9.56
N LEU A 140 7.70 -12.23 -9.63
CA LEU A 140 8.10 -13.42 -10.37
C LEU A 140 8.76 -14.41 -9.39
N GLY A 141 8.18 -14.50 -8.19
CA GLY A 141 8.75 -15.18 -7.03
C GLY A 141 8.87 -14.22 -5.85
N HIS A 142 9.59 -14.64 -4.82
CA HIS A 142 9.92 -13.80 -3.66
C HIS A 142 11.10 -12.89 -4.00
N ASP A 143 10.81 -11.83 -4.75
CA ASP A 143 11.77 -10.84 -5.21
C ASP A 143 11.99 -9.75 -4.16
N SER A 144 12.91 -8.81 -4.43
CA SER A 144 13.21 -7.68 -3.54
C SER A 144 12.68 -6.38 -4.12
N VAL A 145 12.18 -5.49 -3.26
CA VAL A 145 11.65 -4.16 -3.63
C VAL A 145 12.22 -3.09 -2.71
N ALA A 146 12.58 -1.94 -3.26
CA ALA A 146 13.21 -0.83 -2.52
C ALA A 146 13.01 0.51 -3.24
N ASP A 147 13.70 1.56 -2.77
CA ASP A 147 13.75 2.91 -3.35
C ASP A 147 12.36 3.50 -3.56
N HIS A 148 11.50 3.30 -2.56
CA HIS A 148 10.10 3.66 -2.70
C HIS A 148 9.93 5.17 -2.60
N ARG A 149 9.11 5.71 -3.50
CA ARG A 149 8.63 7.11 -3.45
C ARG A 149 7.13 7.13 -3.38
N ILE A 150 6.61 7.56 -2.23
CA ILE A 150 5.18 7.52 -1.91
C ILE A 150 4.67 8.94 -1.74
N ARG A 151 3.58 9.27 -2.44
CA ARG A 151 2.91 10.58 -2.39
C ARG A 151 1.40 10.40 -2.27
N PHE A 152 0.76 11.42 -1.70
CA PHE A 152 -0.70 11.47 -1.50
C PHE A 152 -1.32 12.64 -2.29
N PRO A 153 -1.28 12.64 -3.63
CA PRO A 153 -1.48 13.83 -4.46
C PRO A 153 -2.85 14.51 -4.31
N VAL A 154 -3.90 13.76 -4.01
CA VAL A 154 -5.27 14.29 -3.91
C VAL A 154 -5.89 13.83 -2.59
N ARG A 155 -6.30 14.78 -1.76
CA ARG A 155 -7.14 14.53 -0.58
C ARG A 155 -8.60 14.56 -0.99
N GLN A 156 -9.29 13.43 -0.88
CA GLN A 156 -10.72 13.33 -1.18
C GLN A 156 -11.60 13.53 0.06
N ALA A 157 -11.13 13.06 1.22
CA ALA A 157 -11.76 13.24 2.52
C ALA A 157 -10.67 13.29 3.62
N PRO A 158 -11.00 13.52 4.92
CA PRO A 158 -9.99 13.68 5.96
C PRO A 158 -8.93 12.57 6.02
N PHE A 159 -9.34 11.33 5.76
CA PHE A 159 -8.52 10.11 5.79
C PHE A 159 -8.62 9.29 4.51
N ARG A 160 -9.01 9.93 3.40
CA ARG A 160 -9.15 9.29 2.08
C ARG A 160 -8.35 10.05 1.04
N PHE A 161 -7.43 9.35 0.38
CA PHE A 161 -6.47 9.96 -0.54
C PHE A 161 -6.27 9.13 -1.80
N ASP A 162 -5.92 9.80 -2.88
CA ASP A 162 -5.20 9.13 -3.96
C ASP A 162 -3.75 8.90 -3.52
N ILE A 163 -3.17 7.78 -3.92
CA ILE A 163 -1.80 7.37 -3.62
C ILE A 163 -1.05 7.15 -4.94
N ALA A 164 0.11 7.78 -5.05
CA ALA A 164 1.09 7.48 -6.09
C ALA A 164 2.31 6.84 -5.42
N TRP A 165 2.67 5.63 -5.86
CA TRP A 165 3.73 4.84 -5.26
C TRP A 165 4.63 4.27 -6.36
N ASN A 166 5.91 4.62 -6.34
CA ASN A 166 6.90 4.04 -7.23
C ASN A 166 7.99 3.38 -6.41
N GLY A 167 8.75 2.50 -7.02
CA GLY A 167 9.97 1.95 -6.43
C GLY A 167 10.72 1.10 -7.44
N ARG A 168 11.77 0.44 -6.97
CA ARG A 168 12.62 -0.43 -7.76
C ARG A 168 12.49 -1.89 -7.33
N VAL A 169 12.74 -2.79 -8.26
CA VAL A 169 12.68 -4.23 -8.07
C VAL A 169 14.01 -4.85 -8.50
N ALA A 170 14.48 -5.82 -7.72
CA ALA A 170 15.54 -6.75 -8.08
C ALA A 170 14.94 -8.16 -8.15
N LEU A 171 15.21 -8.91 -9.22
CA LEU A 171 14.68 -10.28 -9.40
C LEU A 171 15.51 -11.29 -8.59
N THR A 172 15.53 -11.09 -7.27
CA THR A 172 16.37 -11.87 -6.34
C THR A 172 15.96 -13.32 -6.27
N TYR A 173 14.71 -13.66 -6.64
CA TYR A 173 14.26 -15.05 -6.73
C TYR A 173 15.08 -15.87 -7.73
N ILE A 174 15.54 -15.24 -8.83
CA ILE A 174 16.42 -15.85 -9.84
C ILE A 174 17.90 -15.46 -9.66
N GLY A 175 18.24 -14.77 -8.57
CA GLY A 175 19.61 -14.39 -8.22
C GLY A 175 20.07 -13.03 -8.75
N GLU A 176 19.19 -12.23 -9.36
CA GLU A 176 19.50 -10.85 -9.76
C GLU A 176 19.33 -9.91 -8.57
N THR A 177 20.44 -9.42 -8.02
CA THR A 177 20.44 -8.59 -6.80
C THR A 177 20.43 -7.09 -7.07
N GLU A 178 20.57 -6.68 -8.33
CA GLU A 178 20.58 -5.27 -8.70
C GLU A 178 19.15 -4.75 -8.91
N PHE A 179 18.84 -3.59 -8.33
CA PHE A 179 17.53 -2.92 -8.42
C PHE A 179 17.35 -2.19 -9.77
N GLU A 180 17.46 -2.95 -10.86
CA GLU A 180 17.44 -2.44 -12.24
C GLU A 180 16.02 -2.14 -12.73
N TYR A 181 15.03 -2.84 -12.19
CA TYR A 181 13.66 -2.73 -12.65
C TYR A 181 12.86 -1.72 -11.84
N GLU A 182 11.77 -1.20 -12.41
CA GLU A 182 10.88 -0.24 -11.75
C GLU A 182 9.47 -0.81 -11.62
N PHE A 183 8.75 -0.35 -10.59
CA PHE A 183 7.30 -0.42 -10.58
C PHE A 183 6.70 0.96 -10.32
N ARG A 184 5.47 1.14 -10.77
CA ARG A 184 4.65 2.32 -10.51
C ARG A 184 3.26 1.87 -10.17
N ALA A 185 2.64 2.42 -9.14
CA ALA A 185 1.29 2.14 -8.74
C ALA A 185 0.53 3.44 -8.51
N ARG A 186 -0.74 3.45 -8.92
CA ARG A 186 -1.69 4.51 -8.63
C ARG A 186 -2.94 3.89 -8.05
N VAL A 187 -3.36 4.40 -6.90
CA VAL A 187 -4.57 3.99 -6.20
C VAL A 187 -5.39 5.23 -5.94
N SER A 188 -6.67 5.20 -6.28
CA SER A 188 -7.61 6.31 -6.09
C SER A 188 -8.52 6.01 -4.92
N ALA A 189 -8.90 7.05 -4.17
CA ALA A 189 -9.85 6.95 -3.06
C ALA A 189 -9.48 5.92 -1.96
N ALA A 190 -8.19 5.73 -1.68
CA ALA A 190 -7.74 4.83 -0.63
C ALA A 190 -8.09 5.36 0.76
N ASP A 191 -8.79 4.54 1.56
CA ASP A 191 -9.13 4.83 2.95
C ASP A 191 -8.01 4.40 3.91
N PHE A 192 -7.63 5.31 4.81
CA PHE A 192 -6.80 4.96 5.95
C PHE A 192 -7.62 4.24 7.01
N THR A 193 -7.22 3.03 7.36
CA THR A 193 -8.00 2.15 8.25
C THR A 193 -7.70 2.33 9.74
N GLY A 194 -6.71 3.16 10.08
CA GLY A 194 -6.32 3.45 11.46
C GLY A 194 -4.95 2.90 11.87
N PHE A 195 -4.60 3.11 13.13
CA PHE A 195 -3.31 2.71 13.72
C PHE A 195 -3.46 1.49 14.63
N GLU A 196 -2.83 0.38 14.27
CA GLU A 196 -2.69 -0.77 15.16
C GLU A 196 -1.78 -0.44 16.36
N LEU A 197 -2.15 -0.97 17.53
CA LEU A 197 -1.42 -0.78 18.77
C LEU A 197 -0.54 -1.98 19.13
N PRO A 198 0.64 -1.76 19.74
CA PRO A 198 1.39 -2.83 20.38
C PRO A 198 0.55 -3.47 21.48
N ARG A 199 0.64 -4.79 21.63
CA ARG A 199 -0.18 -5.55 22.59
C ARG A 199 0.00 -5.08 24.03
N ASP A 200 1.21 -4.67 24.37
CA ASP A 200 1.61 -4.34 25.74
C ASP A 200 1.41 -2.85 26.09
N LEU A 201 0.94 -2.03 25.14
CA LEU A 201 0.71 -0.60 25.37
C LEU A 201 -0.68 -0.38 25.98
N ASN A 202 -0.77 0.17 27.20
CA ASN A 202 -2.07 0.49 27.81
C ASN A 202 -2.77 1.66 27.11
N ASP A 203 -4.06 1.87 27.39
CA ASP A 203 -4.89 2.87 26.69
C ASP A 203 -4.39 4.31 26.90
N ASP A 204 -3.98 4.67 28.12
CA ASP A 204 -3.52 6.03 28.45
C ASP A 204 -2.20 6.35 27.72
N ASP A 205 -1.25 5.41 27.72
CA ASP A 205 0.02 5.56 27.01
C ASP A 205 -0.18 5.54 25.50
N ALA A 206 -1.13 4.74 24.98
CA ALA A 206 -1.50 4.73 23.57
C ALA A 206 -2.11 6.07 23.12
N GLN A 207 -3.00 6.65 23.93
CA GLN A 207 -3.60 7.96 23.67
C GLN A 207 -2.54 9.06 23.70
N ALA A 208 -1.63 9.02 24.68
CA ALA A 208 -0.54 9.97 24.79
C ALA A 208 0.44 9.86 23.60
N LEU A 209 0.76 8.64 23.16
CA LEU A 209 1.59 8.40 22.00
C LEU A 209 0.94 8.92 20.71
N LEU A 210 -0.34 8.62 20.49
CA LEU A 210 -1.09 9.14 19.34
C LEU A 210 -1.08 10.67 19.33
N ALA A 211 -1.41 11.31 20.45
CA ALA A 211 -1.46 12.77 20.57
C ALA A 211 -0.11 13.45 20.34
N ARG A 212 1.00 12.75 20.61
CA ARG A 212 2.35 13.26 20.34
C ARG A 212 2.76 13.08 18.88
N CYS A 213 2.37 11.99 18.25
CA CYS A 213 2.84 11.63 16.90
C CYS A 213 1.87 12.01 15.77
N VAL A 214 0.62 12.37 16.09
CA VAL A 214 -0.43 12.68 15.10
C VAL A 214 -1.14 13.97 15.53
N ARG A 215 -1.15 14.98 14.66
CA ARG A 215 -1.78 16.28 14.97
C ARG A 215 -3.29 16.18 15.10
N ASP A 216 -3.91 15.35 14.26
CA ASP A 216 -5.36 15.13 14.22
C ASP A 216 -5.79 14.00 15.18
N ALA A 217 -5.10 13.80 16.30
CA ALA A 217 -5.35 12.67 17.21
C ALA A 217 -6.81 12.61 17.72
N ASP A 218 -7.44 13.76 17.95
CA ASP A 218 -8.84 13.85 18.39
C ASP A 218 -9.85 13.35 17.34
N ALA A 219 -9.43 13.19 16.08
CA ALA A 219 -10.24 12.61 15.02
C ALA A 219 -10.16 11.07 14.97
N PHE A 220 -9.52 10.45 15.96
CA PHE A 220 -9.47 9.00 16.11
C PHE A 220 -10.14 8.56 17.40
N ARG A 221 -10.71 7.35 17.38
CA ARG A 221 -11.25 6.67 18.57
C ARG A 221 -10.58 5.32 18.74
N LEU A 222 -10.36 4.91 19.99
CA LEU A 222 -9.90 3.58 20.29
C LEU A 222 -11.00 2.56 19.95
N ASP A 223 -10.62 1.49 19.25
CA ASP A 223 -11.44 0.32 18.98
C ASP A 223 -10.75 -0.93 19.55
N ASP A 224 -11.40 -1.53 20.53
CA ASP A 224 -10.96 -2.70 21.29
C ASP A 224 -11.84 -3.92 21.05
N ARG A 225 -12.81 -3.83 20.13
CA ARG A 225 -13.85 -4.85 19.93
C ARG A 225 -13.38 -6.07 19.12
N GLY A 226 -12.16 -6.03 18.61
CA GLY A 226 -11.55 -7.08 17.77
C GLY A 226 -10.37 -7.79 18.42
N SER A 227 -9.75 -8.71 17.68
CA SER A 227 -8.51 -9.39 18.09
C SER A 227 -7.28 -8.48 18.12
N VAL A 228 -7.37 -7.28 17.54
CA VAL A 228 -6.30 -6.28 17.46
C VAL A 228 -6.86 -4.94 17.93
N ARG A 229 -6.24 -4.38 18.99
CA ARG A 229 -6.51 -3.02 19.47
C ARG A 229 -5.95 -2.00 18.48
N ARG A 230 -6.75 -1.00 18.12
CA ARG A 230 -6.36 0.02 17.14
C ARG A 230 -7.07 1.34 17.38
N PHE A 231 -6.47 2.44 16.95
CA PHE A 231 -7.20 3.69 16.74
C PHE A 231 -7.80 3.71 15.34
N VAL A 232 -9.10 3.97 15.21
CA VAL A 232 -9.78 4.13 13.92
C VAL A 232 -10.26 5.57 13.74
N PRO A 233 -10.32 6.09 12.50
CA PRO A 233 -10.97 7.36 12.24
C PRO A 233 -12.37 7.43 12.85
N ALA A 234 -12.66 8.51 13.57
CA ALA A 234 -14.00 8.82 14.04
C ALA A 234 -14.81 9.36 12.85
N THR A 235 -15.80 8.60 12.42
CA THR A 235 -16.83 9.03 11.44
C THR A 235 -17.73 10.11 11.99
#